data_AF-A0A061IQN3-F1
#
_entry.id   AF-A0A061IQN3-F1
#
_cell.length_a   1.000
_cell.length_b   1.000
_cell.length_c   1.000
_cell.angle_alpha   90.00
_cell.angle_beta   90.00
_cell.angle_gamma   90.00
#
_symmetry.space_group_name_H-M   'P 1'
#
loop_
_entity.id
_entity.type
_entity.pdbx_description
1 polymer ?
#
loop_
_entity_poly.entity_id
_entity_poly.type
_entity_poly.pdbx_seq_one_letter_code
_entity_poly.pdbx_strand_id
1 'polypeptide(L)'
;MMPSSDLQKKKKKKKKKKKKKKKKKKKKKKKKKKKKERGSSDMAKRTKKVGIVGKYGTSYGASLRKMVKKIEISQHAKYTCSFCGKTKMKRRAVDIWHCGSCMKTVAGGAWTYNTASVFTVKSAIRRLKELKDQ
;
A
#
# COMPACT_ATOMS: atom_id res chain seq x y z
N MET A 1 -20.44 32.61 39.55
CA MET A 1 -19.74 31.33 39.23
C MET A 1 -20.43 30.66 38.04
N MET A 2 -19.72 30.15 37.03
CA MET A 2 -20.39 29.52 35.86
C MET A 2 -20.96 28.13 36.21
N PRO A 3 -22.21 27.81 35.84
CA PRO A 3 -22.82 26.52 36.16
C PRO A 3 -22.08 25.35 35.51
N SER A 4 -21.96 24.23 36.24
CA SER A 4 -21.21 23.03 35.81
C SER A 4 -21.69 22.45 34.47
N SER A 5 -22.98 22.63 34.14
CA SER A 5 -23.58 22.24 32.85
C SER A 5 -22.99 22.99 31.65
N ASP A 6 -22.63 24.27 31.81
CA ASP A 6 -22.00 25.07 30.76
C ASP A 6 -20.54 24.69 30.51
N LEU A 7 -19.81 24.30 31.55
CA LEU A 7 -18.47 23.72 31.44
C LEU A 7 -18.49 22.40 30.66
N GLN A 8 -19.49 21.54 30.89
CA GLN A 8 -19.66 20.31 30.12
C GLN A 8 -20.00 20.57 28.64
N LYS A 9 -20.85 21.58 28.36
CA LYS A 9 -21.21 22.00 27.00
C LYS A 9 -19.99 22.55 26.24
N LYS A 10 -19.14 23.35 26.91
CA LYS A 10 -17.84 23.84 26.40
C LYS A 10 -16.87 22.68 26.09
N LYS A 11 -16.76 21.69 26.99
CA LYS A 11 -15.93 20.48 26.78
C LYS A 11 -16.42 19.65 25.57
N LYS A 12 -17.74 19.44 25.42
CA LYS A 12 -18.35 18.74 24.26
C LYS A 12 -18.12 19.50 22.94
N LYS A 13 -18.27 20.84 22.92
CA LYS A 13 -17.96 21.69 21.75
C LYS A 13 -16.47 21.60 21.37
N LYS A 14 -15.54 21.64 22.33
CA LYS A 14 -14.09 21.46 22.09
C LYS A 14 -13.76 20.08 21.50
N LYS A 15 -14.36 18.99 22.02
CA LYS A 15 -14.21 17.63 21.46
C LYS A 15 -14.74 17.53 20.00
N LYS A 16 -15.91 18.09 19.70
CA LYS A 16 -16.46 18.14 18.33
C LYS A 16 -15.57 18.93 17.36
N LYS A 17 -15.03 20.09 17.77
CA LYS A 17 -14.06 20.88 16.97
C LYS A 17 -12.76 20.10 16.70
N LYS A 18 -12.20 19.40 17.71
CA LYS A 18 -11.02 18.53 17.54
C LYS A 18 -11.27 17.38 16.55
N LYS A 19 -12.43 16.70 16.62
CA LYS A 19 -12.83 15.64 15.66
C LYS A 19 -12.95 16.17 14.22
N LYS A 20 -13.59 17.34 14.02
CA LYS A 20 -13.68 17.98 12.69
C LYS A 20 -12.31 18.36 12.12
N LYS A 21 -11.39 18.91 12.93
CA LYS A 21 -10.01 19.22 12.53
C LYS A 21 -9.23 17.95 12.13
N LYS A 22 -9.34 16.84 12.87
CA LYS A 22 -8.73 15.54 12.52
C LYS A 22 -9.27 14.99 11.19
N LYS A 23 -10.59 15.04 10.94
CA LYS A 23 -11.19 14.63 9.65
C LYS A 23 -10.69 15.49 8.47
N LYS A 24 -10.60 16.81 8.63
CA LYS A 24 -10.04 17.72 7.59
C LYS A 24 -8.56 17.43 7.31
N LYS A 25 -7.73 17.18 8.34
CA LYS A 25 -6.32 16.78 8.16
C LYS A 25 -6.18 15.44 7.42
N LYS A 26 -6.99 14.42 7.74
CA LYS A 26 -7.03 13.14 7.00
C LYS A 26 -7.41 13.32 5.53
N LYS A 27 -8.45 14.12 5.23
CA LYS A 27 -8.85 14.45 3.84
C LYS A 27 -7.73 15.17 3.07
N LYS A 28 -7.05 16.15 3.69
CA LYS A 28 -5.90 16.86 3.07
C LYS A 28 -4.71 15.92 2.81
N LYS A 29 -4.36 15.02 3.75
CA LYS A 29 -3.32 13.99 3.52
C LYS A 29 -3.67 13.05 2.37
N LYS A 30 -4.93 12.60 2.28
CA LYS A 30 -5.42 11.75 1.16
C LYS A 30 -5.35 12.47 -0.19
N LYS A 31 -5.71 13.76 -0.25
CA LYS A 31 -5.57 14.60 -1.46
C LYS A 31 -4.11 14.82 -1.87
N LYS A 32 -3.19 15.06 -0.91
CA LYS A 32 -1.75 15.21 -1.20
C LYS A 32 -1.14 13.91 -1.74
N LYS A 33 -1.49 12.74 -1.18
CA LYS A 33 -1.04 11.43 -1.72
C LYS A 33 -1.47 11.23 -3.18
N LYS A 34 -2.71 11.60 -3.53
CA LYS A 34 -3.26 11.49 -4.90
C LYS A 34 -2.64 12.50 -5.91
N LYS A 35 -1.99 13.57 -5.44
CA LYS A 35 -1.25 14.52 -6.29
C LYS A 35 0.20 14.06 -6.55
N LYS A 36 0.84 13.39 -5.58
CA LYS A 36 2.24 12.91 -5.69
C LYS A 36 2.43 11.77 -6.72
N GLU A 37 1.35 11.10 -7.12
CA GLU A 37 1.35 10.06 -8.17
C GLU A 37 1.28 10.62 -9.60
N ARG A 38 1.32 11.95 -9.78
CA ARG A 38 1.40 12.63 -11.07
C ARG A 38 2.72 13.40 -11.17
N GLY A 39 3.76 12.75 -11.69
CA GLY A 39 4.97 13.44 -12.14
C GLY A 39 6.12 12.50 -12.46
N SER A 40 6.43 12.34 -13.74
CA SER A 40 7.79 12.18 -14.30
C SER A 40 7.70 12.29 -15.83
N SER A 41 8.64 13.06 -16.40
CA SER A 41 8.72 13.72 -17.71
C SER A 41 9.57 12.97 -18.75
N ASP A 42 9.33 13.29 -20.03
CA ASP A 42 10.12 13.01 -21.25
C ASP A 42 10.31 11.59 -21.79
N MET A 43 9.16 10.94 -21.98
CA MET A 43 8.82 10.21 -23.23
C MET A 43 7.37 10.55 -23.55
N ALA A 44 6.98 10.64 -24.82
CA ALA A 44 5.58 10.91 -25.19
C ALA A 44 4.66 9.86 -24.54
N LYS A 45 3.95 10.26 -23.48
CA LYS A 45 3.23 9.33 -22.64
C LYS A 45 2.02 8.79 -23.39
N ARG A 46 2.18 7.59 -23.97
CA ARG A 46 1.17 6.92 -24.81
C ARG A 46 -0.22 6.83 -24.16
N THR A 47 -0.31 6.73 -22.84
CA THR A 47 -1.62 6.59 -22.15
C THR A 47 -1.76 7.48 -20.92
N LYS A 48 -2.89 8.22 -20.82
CA LYS A 48 -3.20 9.09 -19.67
C LYS A 48 -3.66 8.30 -18.43
N LYS A 49 -4.58 7.34 -18.62
CA LYS A 49 -5.25 6.61 -17.52
C LYS A 49 -4.99 5.11 -17.49
N VAL A 50 -4.89 4.46 -18.65
CA VAL A 50 -4.93 2.98 -18.75
C VAL A 50 -3.61 2.31 -18.36
N GLY A 51 -2.44 2.77 -18.84
CA GLY A 51 -1.15 2.16 -18.50
C GLY A 51 -1.01 0.74 -19.08
N ILE A 52 -0.45 -0.20 -18.30
CA ILE A 52 -0.19 -1.60 -18.71
C ILE A 52 -1.43 -2.35 -19.24
N VAL A 53 -2.62 -1.99 -18.75
CA VAL A 53 -3.92 -2.56 -19.16
C VAL A 53 -4.37 -2.05 -20.53
N GLY A 54 -3.58 -1.20 -21.20
CA GLY A 54 -3.82 -0.77 -22.58
C GLY A 54 -3.87 -1.95 -23.57
N LYS A 55 -3.24 -3.08 -23.24
CA LYS A 55 -3.28 -4.31 -24.05
C LYS A 55 -4.68 -4.89 -24.27
N TYR A 56 -5.63 -4.59 -23.37
CA TYR A 56 -7.01 -5.09 -23.47
C TYR A 56 -7.94 -4.18 -24.30
N GLY A 57 -7.45 -3.05 -24.82
CA GLY A 57 -8.24 -2.14 -25.64
C GLY A 57 -9.53 -1.64 -24.97
N THR A 58 -10.64 -1.75 -25.69
CA THR A 58 -11.98 -1.32 -25.24
C THR A 58 -12.70 -2.36 -24.37
N SER A 59 -12.30 -3.64 -24.44
CA SER A 59 -12.98 -4.80 -23.84
C SER A 59 -12.97 -4.86 -22.31
N TYR A 60 -13.89 -5.64 -21.72
CA TYR A 60 -14.08 -5.93 -20.28
C TYR A 60 -14.59 -4.79 -19.39
N GLY A 61 -14.63 -3.55 -19.88
CA GLY A 61 -15.12 -2.41 -19.13
C GLY A 61 -14.16 -1.82 -18.09
N ALA A 62 -14.44 -0.58 -17.68
CA ALA A 62 -13.49 0.23 -16.92
C ALA A 62 -13.25 -0.23 -15.48
N SER A 63 -14.20 -0.94 -14.85
CA SER A 63 -14.06 -1.40 -13.46
C SER A 63 -13.04 -2.53 -13.35
N LEU A 64 -13.21 -3.59 -14.15
CA LEU A 64 -12.29 -4.73 -14.21
C LEU A 64 -10.87 -4.28 -14.57
N ARG A 65 -10.73 -3.42 -15.58
CA ARG A 65 -9.43 -2.85 -15.98
C ARG A 65 -8.73 -2.09 -14.84
N LYS A 66 -9.45 -1.39 -13.97
CA LYS A 66 -8.85 -0.69 -12.81
C LYS A 66 -8.37 -1.66 -11.73
N MET A 67 -9.01 -2.81 -11.57
CA MET A 67 -8.59 -3.85 -10.62
C MET A 67 -7.35 -4.58 -11.13
N VAL A 68 -7.43 -5.08 -12.36
CA VAL A 68 -6.31 -5.76 -13.05
C VAL A 68 -5.09 -4.84 -13.10
N LYS A 69 -5.26 -3.55 -13.38
CA LYS A 69 -4.14 -2.59 -13.37
C LYS A 69 -3.31 -2.63 -12.09
N LYS A 70 -3.95 -2.70 -10.92
CA LYS A 70 -3.24 -2.70 -9.63
C LYS A 70 -2.43 -3.98 -9.47
N ILE A 71 -3.03 -5.10 -9.87
CA ILE A 71 -2.44 -6.44 -9.82
C ILE A 71 -1.26 -6.55 -10.80
N GLU A 72 -1.43 -6.07 -12.02
CA GLU A 72 -0.39 -6.14 -13.05
C GLU A 72 0.80 -5.23 -12.77
N ILE A 73 0.57 -4.09 -12.13
CA ILE A 73 1.66 -3.21 -11.71
C ILE A 73 2.46 -3.88 -10.59
N SER A 74 1.79 -4.47 -9.60
CA SER A 74 2.49 -5.10 -8.48
C SER A 74 3.25 -6.35 -8.92
N GLN A 75 2.67 -7.19 -9.79
CA GLN A 75 3.33 -8.43 -10.21
C GLN A 75 4.60 -8.18 -11.05
N HIS A 76 4.61 -7.13 -11.88
CA HIS A 76 5.74 -6.80 -12.75
C HIS A 76 6.75 -5.84 -12.09
N ALA A 77 6.43 -5.33 -10.90
CA ALA A 77 7.36 -4.50 -10.14
C ALA A 77 8.57 -5.33 -9.69
N LYS A 78 9.74 -4.68 -9.65
CA LYS A 78 10.92 -5.23 -8.98
C LYS A 78 10.84 -4.90 -7.49
N TYR A 79 11.00 -5.91 -6.64
CA TYR A 79 11.03 -5.73 -5.19
C TYR A 79 12.45 -5.77 -4.63
N THR A 80 12.62 -5.22 -3.43
CA THR A 80 13.84 -5.33 -2.64
C THR A 80 13.98 -6.72 -2.06
N CYS A 81 15.13 -7.36 -2.30
CA CYS A 81 15.42 -8.67 -1.75
C CYS A 81 15.82 -8.56 -0.28
N SER A 82 15.18 -9.34 0.60
CA SER A 82 15.50 -9.36 2.05
C SER A 82 16.87 -9.96 2.37
N PHE A 83 17.50 -10.66 1.43
CA PHE A 83 18.79 -11.31 1.66
C PHE A 83 19.98 -10.47 1.21
N CYS A 84 19.91 -9.84 0.03
CA CYS A 84 21.01 -9.07 -0.53
C CYS A 84 20.76 -7.55 -0.61
N GLY A 85 19.58 -7.08 -0.20
CA GLY A 85 19.19 -5.67 -0.22
C GLY A 85 18.91 -5.09 -1.61
N LYS A 86 19.35 -5.75 -2.70
CA LYS A 86 19.19 -5.26 -4.08
C LYS A 86 17.74 -5.35 -4.58
N THR A 87 17.28 -4.37 -5.35
CA THR A 87 15.95 -4.34 -6.01
C THR A 87 15.92 -5.17 -7.29
N LYS A 88 16.25 -6.47 -7.16
CA LYS A 88 16.33 -7.43 -8.28
C LYS A 88 15.40 -8.63 -8.07
N MET A 89 14.44 -8.55 -7.15
CA MET A 89 13.44 -9.59 -6.92
C MET A 89 12.32 -9.49 -7.95
N LYS A 90 12.10 -10.56 -8.71
CA LYS A 90 11.07 -10.64 -9.76
C LYS A 90 10.21 -11.89 -9.58
N ARG A 91 8.96 -11.82 -9.99
CA ARG A 91 8.05 -12.97 -10.02
C ARG A 91 8.47 -13.94 -11.12
N ARG A 92 8.51 -15.25 -10.82
CA ARG A 92 8.73 -16.32 -11.82
C ARG A 92 7.43 -17.06 -12.09
N ALA A 93 6.73 -17.48 -11.05
CA ALA A 93 5.43 -18.13 -11.13
C ALA A 93 4.48 -17.55 -10.07
N VAL A 94 3.28 -18.11 -9.95
CA VAL A 94 2.36 -17.76 -8.85
C VAL A 94 3.05 -18.10 -7.52
N ASP A 95 3.05 -17.14 -6.59
CA ASP A 95 3.71 -17.20 -5.27
C ASP A 95 5.24 -17.41 -5.26
N ILE A 96 5.87 -17.78 -6.38
CA ILE A 96 7.31 -18.01 -6.48
C ILE A 96 8.03 -16.75 -7.00
N TRP A 97 8.93 -16.24 -6.17
CA TRP A 97 9.75 -15.06 -6.47
C TRP A 97 11.23 -15.41 -6.49
N HIS A 98 11.97 -14.88 -7.48
CA HIS A 98 13.38 -15.16 -7.69
C HIS A 98 14.19 -13.87 -7.68
N CYS A 99 15.30 -13.86 -6.96
CA CYS A 99 16.24 -12.75 -6.96
C CYS A 99 17.32 -12.96 -8.02
N GLY A 100 17.41 -12.04 -8.99
CA GLY A 100 18.45 -12.13 -10.03
C GLY A 100 19.89 -11.89 -9.55
N SER A 101 20.11 -11.41 -8.32
CA SER A 101 21.47 -11.16 -7.80
C SER A 101 21.99 -12.23 -6.84
N CYS A 102 21.16 -12.70 -5.92
CA CYS A 102 21.59 -13.73 -4.96
C CYS A 102 21.09 -15.13 -5.33
N MET A 103 20.38 -15.28 -6.46
CA MET A 103 19.78 -16.53 -6.95
C MET A 103 18.85 -17.23 -5.96
N LYS A 104 18.43 -16.53 -4.90
CA LYS A 104 17.49 -17.07 -3.92
C LYS A 104 16.08 -17.03 -4.48
N THR A 105 15.40 -18.17 -4.34
CA THR A 105 13.97 -18.34 -4.63
C THR A 105 13.20 -18.34 -3.32
N VAL A 106 12.08 -17.61 -3.29
CA VAL A 106 11.30 -17.34 -2.08
C VAL A 106 9.82 -17.48 -2.40
N ALA A 107 9.09 -18.17 -1.52
CA ALA A 107 7.64 -18.15 -1.52
C ALA A 107 7.11 -16.84 -0.92
N GLY A 108 6.23 -16.16 -1.66
CA GLY A 108 5.64 -14.88 -1.29
C GLY A 108 4.15 -14.87 -1.60
N GLY A 109 3.59 -13.68 -1.87
CA GLY A 109 2.20 -13.56 -2.32
C GLY A 109 2.06 -13.65 -3.83
N ALA A 110 0.83 -13.90 -4.29
CA ALA A 110 0.55 -14.20 -5.69
C ALA A 110 0.91 -13.05 -6.64
N TRP A 111 0.67 -11.81 -6.18
CA TRP A 111 0.87 -10.59 -6.98
C TRP A 111 1.83 -9.59 -6.33
N THR A 112 2.21 -9.82 -5.07
CA THR A 112 3.07 -8.95 -4.26
C THR A 112 4.05 -9.79 -3.48
N TYR A 113 5.33 -9.42 -3.47
CA TYR A 113 6.39 -10.18 -2.79
C TYR A 113 6.07 -10.47 -1.31
N ASN A 114 5.63 -9.47 -0.54
CA ASN A 114 5.15 -9.64 0.84
C ASN A 114 3.70 -9.14 0.97
N THR A 115 2.83 -9.97 1.54
CA THR A 115 1.46 -9.60 1.89
C THR A 115 1.42 -9.00 3.31
N ALA A 116 0.36 -8.24 3.61
CA ALA A 116 0.20 -7.62 4.92
C ALA A 116 0.02 -8.66 6.05
N SER A 117 -0.65 -9.78 5.75
CA SER A 117 -0.83 -10.90 6.70
C SER A 117 0.49 -11.59 7.05
N VAL A 118 1.40 -11.74 6.07
CA VAL A 118 2.73 -12.31 6.35
C VAL A 118 3.52 -11.45 7.33
N PHE A 119 3.40 -10.12 7.24
CA PHE A 119 4.06 -9.22 8.20
C PHE A 119 3.51 -9.40 9.63
N THR A 120 2.18 -9.48 9.78
CA THR A 120 1.56 -9.67 11.10
C THR A 120 1.92 -11.04 11.70
N VAL A 121 1.87 -12.10 10.90
CA VAL A 121 2.21 -13.46 11.34
C VAL A 121 3.68 -13.55 11.75
N LYS A 122 4.61 -13.01 10.94
CA LYS A 122 6.04 -12.96 11.30
C LYS A 122 6.28 -12.24 12.62
N SER A 123 5.59 -11.12 12.85
CA SER A 123 5.73 -10.37 14.09
C SER A 123 5.13 -11.09 15.31
N ALA A 124 4.02 -11.81 15.14
CA ALA A 124 3.40 -12.59 16.20
C ALA A 124 4.27 -13.81 16.59
N ILE A 125 4.73 -14.58 15.60
CA ILE A 125 5.60 -15.74 15.83
C ILE A 125 6.88 -15.32 16.54
N ARG A 126 7.50 -14.21 16.13
CA ARG A 126 8.72 -13.70 16.78
C ARG A 126 8.49 -13.46 18.28
N ARG A 127 7.40 -12.77 18.65
CA ARG A 127 7.07 -12.51 20.06
C ARG A 127 6.81 -13.78 20.85
N LEU A 128 6.11 -14.76 20.26
CA LEU A 128 5.82 -16.02 20.93
C LEU A 128 7.08 -16.86 21.17
N LYS A 129 8.08 -16.78 20.28
CA LYS A 129 9.39 -17.42 20.50
C LYS A 129 10.15 -16.75 21.64
N GLU A 130 10.22 -15.41 21.63
CA GLU A 130 10.88 -14.63 22.69
C GLU A 130 10.29 -14.90 24.09
N LEU A 131 9.00 -15.23 24.20
CA LEU A 131 8.35 -15.60 25.47
C LEU A 131 8.63 -17.05 25.91
N LYS A 132 8.92 -17.96 24.99
CA LYS A 132 9.23 -19.36 25.30
C LYS A 132 10.68 -19.55 25.72
N ASP A 133 11.56 -18.69 25.24
CA ASP A 133 13.00 -18.72 25.53
C ASP A 133 13.35 -18.08 26.90
N GLN A 134 12.34 -17.52 27.60
CA GLN A 134 12.42 -17.05 29.00
C GLN A 134 12.02 -18.17 29.98
#